data_AF-A0AAD7Z4N1-F1
#
_entry.id   AF-A0AAD7Z4N1-F1
#
_cell.length_a   1.000
_cell.length_b   1.000
_cell.length_c   1.000
_cell.angle_alpha   90.00
_cell.angle_beta   90.00
_cell.angle_gamma   90.00
#
_symmetry.space_group_name_H-M   'P 1'
#
loop_
_entity.id
_entity.type
_entity.pdbx_description
1 polymer ?
#
loop_
_entity_poly.entity_id
_entity_poly.type
_entity_poly.pdbx_seq_one_letter_code
_entity_poly.pdbx_strand_id
1 'polypeptide(L)' 'ASVSAICPTLRGPTHGSLSLHLRAAGGPLEAHFYCDEGYRLEGSATAVCVRGEWSHTLPVCTPVE' A
#
# COMPACT_ATOMS: atom_id res chain seq x y z
N ALA A 1 6.41 26.22 -9.44
CA ALA A 1 6.61 24.78 -9.66
C ALA A 1 5.70 24.04 -8.69
N SER A 2 4.55 23.55 -9.16
CA SER A 2 3.64 22.74 -8.36
C SER A 2 4.26 21.35 -8.23
N VAL A 3 4.99 21.10 -7.14
CA VAL A 3 5.41 19.74 -6.80
C VAL A 3 4.14 18.95 -6.52
N SER A 4 3.74 18.08 -7.45
CA SER A 4 2.70 17.09 -7.18
C SER A 4 3.15 16.33 -5.93
N ALA A 5 2.32 16.28 -4.90
CA ALA A 5 2.65 15.57 -3.68
C ALA A 5 2.64 14.07 -3.97
N ILE A 6 3.78 13.55 -4.44
CA ILE A 6 4.00 12.15 -4.77
C ILE A 6 4.40 11.44 -3.49
N CYS A 7 3.65 10.41 -3.11
CA CYS A 7 4.01 9.58 -1.96
C CYS A 7 5.30 8.80 -2.23
N PRO A 8 6.08 8.47 -1.18
CA PRO A 8 7.23 7.60 -1.34
C PRO A 8 6.81 6.26 -1.93
N THR A 9 7.65 5.72 -2.81
CA THR A 9 7.45 4.39 -3.38
C THR A 9 7.40 3.35 -2.28
N LEU A 10 6.28 2.65 -2.15
CA LEU A 10 6.17 1.50 -1.25
C LEU A 10 6.84 0.28 -1.88
N ARG A 11 7.48 -0.52 -1.04
CA ARG A 11 7.89 -1.89 -1.38
C ARG A 11 6.84 -2.85 -0.84
N GLY A 12 6.70 -4.03 -1.45
CA GLY A 12 5.72 -5.00 -0.98
C GLY A 12 6.05 -5.51 0.41
N PRO A 13 5.05 -5.99 1.18
CA PRO A 13 5.33 -6.69 2.42
C PRO A 13 6.15 -7.96 2.14
N THR A 14 7.00 -8.36 3.09
CA THR A 14 7.69 -9.67 3.00
C THR A 14 6.64 -10.78 3.00
N HIS A 15 6.81 -11.79 2.15
CA HIS A 15 5.80 -12.85 1.92
C HIS A 15 4.45 -12.28 1.45
N GLY A 16 4.51 -11.31 0.55
CA GLY A 16 3.33 -10.73 -0.07
C GLY A 16 3.67 -9.83 -1.25
N SER A 17 2.62 -9.19 -1.76
CA SER A 17 2.68 -8.31 -2.92
C SER A 17 1.91 -7.02 -2.66
N LEU A 18 2.21 -5.99 -3.48
CA LEU A 18 1.47 -4.73 -3.48
C LEU A 18 0.99 -4.41 -4.90
N SER A 19 -0.15 -3.73 -4.99
CA SER A 19 -0.65 -3.15 -6.23
C SER A 19 -1.03 -1.70 -6.02
N LEU A 20 -0.71 -0.84 -7.00
CA LEU A 20 -1.00 0.60 -6.97
C LEU A 20 -2.08 0.93 -7.99
N HIS A 21 -3.12 1.62 -7.55
CA HIS A 21 -4.26 2.02 -8.37
C HIS A 21 -4.52 3.53 -8.24
N LEU A 22 -4.74 4.20 -9.37
CA LEU A 22 -5.24 5.57 -9.38
C LEU A 22 -6.77 5.55 -9.29
N ARG A 23 -7.33 6.10 -8.20
CA ARG A 23 -8.79 6.16 -8.02
C ARG A 23 -9.50 6.99 -9.09
N ALA A 24 -8.84 8.03 -9.59
CA ALA A 24 -9.27 8.87 -10.70
C ALA A 24 -8.05 9.54 -11.34
N ALA A 25 -8.17 10.02 -12.58
CA ALA A 25 -7.12 10.83 -13.21
C ALA A 25 -6.88 12.10 -12.39
N GLY A 26 -5.68 12.24 -11.81
CA GLY A 26 -5.35 13.34 -10.87
C GLY A 26 -5.89 13.16 -9.45
N GLY A 27 -6.49 12.01 -9.14
CA GLY A 27 -6.92 11.63 -7.79
C GLY A 27 -5.79 10.99 -6.96
N PRO A 28 -6.06 10.67 -5.68
CA PRO A 28 -5.07 10.03 -4.82
C PRO A 28 -4.74 8.61 -5.30
N LEU A 29 -3.48 8.21 -5.08
CA LEU A 29 -3.00 6.86 -5.34
C LEU A 29 -3.43 5.94 -4.19
N GLU A 30 -3.92 4.75 -4.51
CA GLU A 30 -4.29 3.72 -3.54
C GLU A 30 -3.38 2.51 -3.68
N ALA A 31 -2.82 2.07 -2.56
CA ALA A 31 -2.07 0.83 -2.44
C ALA A 31 -2.97 -0.27 -1.86
N HIS A 32 -2.91 -1.45 -2.47
CA HIS A 32 -3.51 -2.67 -1.96
C HIS A 32 -2.41 -3.68 -1.66
N PHE A 33 -2.49 -4.31 -0.50
CA PHE A 33 -1.52 -5.29 -0.04
C PHE A 33 -2.15 -6.68 0.01
N TYR A 34 -1.36 -7.67 -0.36
CA TYR A 34 -1.76 -9.07 -0.38
C TYR A 34 -0.65 -9.89 0.25
N CYS A 35 -0.99 -10.92 1.01
CA CYS A 35 -0.02 -11.89 1.50
C CYS A 35 -0.03 -13.14 0.62
N ASP A 36 1.13 -13.78 0.52
CA ASP A 36 1.29 -15.03 -0.21
C ASP A 36 0.49 -16.16 0.46
N GLU A 37 0.26 -17.25 -0.27
CA GLU A 37 -0.38 -18.44 0.31
C GLU A 37 0.39 -18.95 1.53
N GLY A 38 -0.33 -19.33 2.58
CA GLY A 38 0.27 -19.72 3.86
C GLY A 38 0.62 -18.54 4.78
N TYR A 39 0.26 -17.30 4.41
CA TYR A 39 0.41 -16.12 5.25
C TYR A 39 -0.90 -15.35 5.41
N ARG A 40 -1.06 -14.71 6.57
CA ARG A 40 -2.18 -13.83 6.93
C ARG A 40 -1.71 -12.38 7.01
N LEU A 41 -2.54 -11.47 6.49
CA LEU A 41 -2.31 -10.03 6.56
C LEU A 41 -2.71 -9.49 7.93
N GLU A 42 -1.74 -8.92 8.64
CA GLU A 42 -1.92 -8.21 9.90
C GLU A 42 -1.72 -6.70 9.65
N GLY A 43 -2.78 -5.92 9.89
CA GLY A 43 -2.82 -4.47 9.63
C GLY A 43 -3.82 -4.09 8.55
N SER A 44 -3.61 -2.93 7.90
CA SER A 44 -4.50 -2.46 6.84
C SER A 44 -4.14 -3.10 5.50
N ALA A 45 -5.12 -3.70 4.84
CA ALA A 45 -4.96 -4.22 3.47
C ALA A 45 -4.89 -3.11 2.42
N THR A 46 -5.23 -1.87 2.77
CA THR A 46 -5.16 -0.73 1.85
C THR A 46 -4.58 0.53 2.49
N ALA A 47 -3.92 1.35 1.68
CA ALA A 47 -3.44 2.67 2.07
C ALA A 47 -3.70 3.68 0.94
N VAL A 48 -4.08 4.91 1.30
CA VAL A 48 -4.31 5.99 0.34
C VAL A 48 -3.23 7.05 0.50
N CYS A 49 -2.66 7.48 -0.63
CA CYS A 49 -1.70 8.57 -0.69
C CYS A 49 -2.43 9.90 -0.60
N VAL A 50 -2.25 10.61 0.52
CA VAL A 50 -2.84 11.91 0.78
C VAL A 50 -1.73 12.90 1.08
N ARG A 51 -1.57 13.91 0.21
CA ARG A 51 -0.60 15.01 0.39
C ARG A 51 0.85 14.53 0.59
N GLY A 52 1.24 13.43 -0.06
CA GLY A 52 2.60 12.89 0.01
C GLY A 52 2.83 11.88 1.14
N GLU A 53 1.79 11.55 1.91
CA GLU A 53 1.85 10.56 2.99
C GLU A 53 0.82 9.45 2.78
N TRP A 54 1.18 8.22 3.16
CA TRP A 54 0.27 7.08 3.11
C TRP A 54 -0.59 7.05 4.37
N SER A 55 -1.90 6.86 4.21
CA SER A 55 -2.85 6.83 5.32
C SER A 55 -2.61 5.69 6.31
N HIS A 56 -1.93 4.63 5.88
CA HIS A 56 -1.56 3.48 6.68
C HIS A 56 -0.13 3.04 6.35
N THR A 57 0.52 2.42 7.32
CA THR A 57 1.83 1.80 7.14
C THR A 57 1.71 0.47 6.39
N LEU A 58 2.86 -0.07 5.95
CA LEU A 58 2.93 -1.42 5.40
C LEU A 58 2.39 -2.44 6.41
N PRO A 59 1.50 -3.36 5.99
CA PRO A 59 1.08 -4.48 6.83
C PRO A 59 2.19 -5.53 6.95
N VAL A 60 2.01 -6.46 7.89
CA VAL A 60 2.89 -7.61 8.07
C VAL A 60 2.16 -8.86 7.62
N CYS A 61 2.84 -9.72 6.86
CA CYS A 61 2.35 -11.05 6.52
C CYS A 61 2.93 -12.07 7.50
N THR A 62 2.10 -12.71 8.31
CA THR A 62 2.50 -13.72 9.29
C THR A 62 2.10 -15.12 8.84
N PRO A 63 2.92 -16.16 9.02
CA PRO A 63 2.54 -17.53 8.70
C PRO A 63 1.21 -17.92 9.37
N VAL A 64 0.34 -18.61 8.65
CA VAL A 64 -0.82 -19.28 9.28
C VAL A 64 -0.37 -20.62 9.86
N GLU A 65 -0.59 -20.82 11.17
CA GLU A 65 -0.41 -22.11 11.85
C GLU A 65 -1.61 -23.05 11.64
#